data_AF-A0A1F4R1Y2-F1
#
_entry.id   AF-A0A1F4R1Y2-F1
#
_cell.length_a   1.000
_cell.length_b   1.000
_cell.length_c   1.000
_cell.angle_alpha   90.00
_cell.angle_beta   90.00
_cell.angle_gamma   90.00
#
_symmetry.space_group_name_H-M   'P 1'
#
loop_
_entity.id
_entity.type
_entity.pdbx_description
1 polymer ?
#
loop_
_entity_poly.entity_id
_entity_poly.type
_entity_poly.pdbx_seq_one_letter_code
_entity_poly.pdbx_strand_id
1 'polypeptide(L)'
;MGSWIAGHQFDLGVDEVFSELNLPLTIRAETSSGLSACQMVAKGLGISLADALVARCLPPGQIELREWDPGLSLTYGFLYSSAHLPLSPVPEFAEIVAATTKKLSPKHVRLIRDTNTPRA
;
A
#
# COMPACT_ATOMS: atom_id res chain seq x y z
N MET A 1 21.02 9.80 10.66
CA MET A 1 19.69 10.32 11.06
C MET A 1 18.81 10.38 9.84
N GLY A 2 17.71 9.64 9.82
CA GLY A 2 16.82 9.46 8.66
C GLY A 2 15.79 10.59 8.53
N SER A 3 15.67 11.07 7.31
CA SER A 3 14.68 12.01 6.78
C SER A 3 13.25 11.51 6.51
N TRP A 4 12.19 11.69 7.31
CA TRP A 4 10.89 11.04 7.00
C TRP A 4 9.84 11.93 6.34
N ILE A 5 9.08 11.34 5.41
CA ILE A 5 7.89 11.91 4.76
C ILE A 5 6.72 10.97 5.07
N ALA A 6 5.62 11.53 5.56
CA ALA A 6 4.43 10.81 6.00
C ALA A 6 3.27 10.95 5.00
N GLY A 7 2.43 9.93 4.95
CA GLY A 7 1.28 9.84 4.06
C GLY A 7 0.08 9.33 4.84
N HIS A 8 -1.04 10.07 4.80
CA HIS A 8 -2.17 9.87 5.71
C HIS A 8 -2.80 8.46 5.69
N GLN A 9 -2.58 7.68 4.62
CA GLN A 9 -3.03 6.28 4.50
C GLN A 9 -2.16 5.28 5.30
N PHE A 10 -0.97 5.67 5.73
CA PHE A 10 0.02 4.80 6.38
C PHE A 10 0.33 5.19 7.83
N ASP A 11 -0.04 6.41 8.25
CA ASP A 11 0.43 6.98 9.52
C ASP A 11 0.04 6.15 10.75
N LEU A 12 -1.18 5.60 10.82
CA LEU A 12 -1.63 4.87 12.02
C LEU A 12 -0.81 3.61 12.34
N GLY A 13 -0.41 2.84 11.32
CA GLY A 13 0.39 1.63 11.53
C GLY A 13 1.89 1.92 11.71
N VAL A 14 2.37 3.04 11.16
CA VAL A 14 3.78 3.43 11.28
C VAL A 14 4.07 4.01 12.66
N ASP A 15 3.20 4.88 13.16
CA ASP A 15 3.36 5.50 14.49
C ASP A 15 3.38 4.43 15.59
N GLU A 16 2.51 3.42 15.49
CA GLU A 16 2.47 2.30 16.43
C GLU A 16 3.79 1.52 16.45
N VAL A 17 4.33 1.14 15.28
CA VAL A 17 5.61 0.40 15.20
C VAL A 17 6.77 1.21 15.76
N PHE A 18 6.86 2.51 15.44
CA PHE A 18 7.94 3.36 15.98
C PHE A 18 7.83 3.56 17.49
N SER A 19 6.60 3.69 18.00
CA SER A 19 6.31 3.76 19.44
C SER A 19 6.73 2.49 20.16
N GLU A 20 6.32 1.31 19.66
CA GLU A 20 6.69 0.01 20.23
C GLU A 20 8.21 -0.23 20.28
N LEU A 21 8.92 0.26 19.27
CA LEU A 21 10.39 0.17 19.19
C LEU A 21 11.12 1.26 20.00
N ASN A 22 10.39 2.18 20.66
CA ASN A 22 10.94 3.37 21.31
C ASN A 22 11.87 4.19 20.40
N LEU A 23 11.53 4.27 19.11
CA LEU A 23 12.30 5.02 18.11
C LEU A 23 11.63 6.37 17.84
N PRO A 24 12.38 7.48 17.85
CA PRO A 24 11.81 8.78 17.52
C PRO A 24 11.51 8.86 16.02
N LEU A 25 10.25 9.14 15.68
CA LEU A 25 9.83 9.47 14.32
C LEU A 25 9.98 10.98 14.09
N THR A 26 10.85 11.38 13.16
CA THR A 26 11.05 12.80 12.80
C THR A 26 10.45 13.08 11.43
N ILE A 27 9.20 13.57 11.42
CA ILE A 27 8.45 13.88 10.21
C ILE A 27 8.89 15.25 9.67
N ARG A 28 9.25 15.32 8.37
CA ARG A 28 9.60 16.58 7.68
C ARG A 28 8.48 17.15 6.85
N ALA A 29 7.61 16.29 6.33
CA ALA A 29 6.52 16.67 5.46
C ALA A 29 5.42 15.61 5.54
N GLU A 30 4.19 16.07 5.40
CA GLU A 30 2.99 15.24 5.34
C GLU A 30 2.23 15.51 4.05
N THR A 31 1.57 14.47 3.55
CA THR A 31 0.73 14.55 2.35
C THR A 31 -0.45 13.60 2.47
N SER A 32 -1.56 13.94 1.83
CA SER A 32 -2.74 13.08 1.77
C SER A 32 -2.63 11.94 0.75
N SER A 33 -1.56 11.92 -0.07
CA SER A 33 -1.35 10.93 -1.13
C SER A 33 0.01 10.26 -1.05
N GLY A 34 0.02 8.92 -1.09
CA GLY A 34 1.26 8.14 -1.16
C GLY A 34 2.06 8.42 -2.43
N LEU A 35 1.41 8.73 -3.56
CA LEU A 35 2.10 9.09 -4.80
C LEU A 35 2.88 10.40 -4.61
N SER A 36 2.26 11.40 -3.98
CA SER A 36 2.92 12.67 -3.69
C SER A 36 4.07 12.49 -2.69
N ALA A 37 3.94 11.58 -1.71
CA ALA A 37 5.04 11.26 -0.80
C ALA A 37 6.24 10.69 -1.57
N CYS A 38 6.00 9.72 -2.46
CA CYS A 38 7.03 9.15 -3.31
C CYS A 38 7.66 10.19 -4.26
N GLN A 39 6.87 11.14 -4.79
CA GLN A 39 7.41 12.24 -5.60
C GLN A 39 8.32 13.16 -4.78
N MET A 40 7.98 13.45 -3.53
CA MET A 40 8.86 14.23 -2.65
C MET A 40 10.15 13.47 -2.33
N VAL A 41 10.10 12.15 -2.13
CA VAL A 41 11.29 11.28 -2.02
C VAL A 41 12.14 11.37 -3.29
N ALA A 42 11.52 11.27 -4.47
CA ALA A 42 12.20 11.39 -5.77
C ALA A 42 12.89 12.76 -5.97
N LYS A 43 12.42 13.80 -5.28
CA LYS A 43 13.04 15.14 -5.24
C LYS A 43 14.10 15.32 -4.15
N GLY A 44 14.42 14.25 -3.42
CA GLY A 44 15.47 14.27 -2.39
C GLY A 44 15.01 14.80 -1.02
N LEU A 45 13.70 14.91 -0.78
CA LEU A 45 13.19 15.43 0.50
C LEU A 45 13.35 14.44 1.66
N GLY A 46 13.67 13.17 1.40
CA GLY A 46 13.92 12.17 2.43
C GLY A 46 13.59 10.76 1.95
N ILE A 47 13.13 9.93 2.89
CA ILE A 47 12.59 8.59 2.71
C ILE A 47 11.13 8.58 3.17
N SER A 48 10.35 7.65 2.63
CA SER A 48 8.96 7.43 3.01
C SER A 48 8.73 5.93 3.12
N LEU A 49 7.88 5.52 4.04
CA LEU A 49 7.21 4.24 3.95
C LEU A 49 6.08 4.38 2.93
N ALA A 50 5.95 3.41 2.03
CA ALA A 50 4.98 3.47 0.95
C ALA A 50 4.51 2.06 0.60
N ASP A 51 3.25 1.96 0.17
CA ASP A 51 2.77 0.75 -0.49
C ASP A 51 3.58 0.49 -1.77
N ALA A 52 3.95 -0.77 -1.98
CA ALA A 52 4.81 -1.17 -3.08
C ALA A 52 4.15 -0.99 -4.46
N LEU A 53 2.82 -0.95 -4.55
CA LEU A 53 2.12 -0.69 -5.82
C LEU A 53 2.15 0.81 -6.14
N VAL A 54 1.87 1.66 -5.14
CA VAL A 54 1.94 3.12 -5.30
C VAL A 54 3.34 3.56 -5.70
N ALA A 55 4.38 3.04 -5.04
CA ALA A 55 5.75 3.42 -5.33
C ALA A 55 6.20 2.99 -6.74
N ARG A 56 5.60 1.94 -7.31
CA ARG A 56 5.84 1.48 -8.69
C ARG A 56 5.17 2.33 -9.76
N CYS A 57 4.28 3.25 -9.40
CA CYS A 57 3.69 4.19 -10.35
C CYS A 57 4.69 5.28 -10.79
N LEU A 58 5.82 5.44 -10.09
CA LEU A 58 6.85 6.39 -10.50
C LEU A 58 7.70 5.83 -11.66
N PRO A 59 8.24 6.70 -12.52
CA PRO A 59 9.17 6.27 -13.56
C PRO A 59 10.39 5.53 -12.97
N PRO A 60 10.89 4.49 -13.66
CA PRO A 60 12.08 3.77 -13.22
C PRO A 60 13.28 4.70 -12.97
N GLY A 61 14.06 4.40 -11.94
CA GLY A 61 15.28 5.16 -11.60
C GLY A 61 15.05 6.47 -10.83
N GLN A 62 13.80 6.84 -10.51
CA GLN A 62 13.54 8.02 -9.67
C GLN A 62 13.66 7.76 -8.17
N ILE A 63 13.34 6.55 -7.73
CA ILE A 63 13.41 6.12 -6.33
C ILE A 63 13.91 4.68 -6.26
N GLU A 64 14.52 4.34 -5.12
CA GLU A 64 14.90 2.97 -4.77
C GLU A 64 13.90 2.42 -3.75
N LEU A 65 13.40 1.21 -3.99
CA LEU A 65 12.51 0.51 -3.06
C LEU A 65 13.34 -0.44 -2.18
N ARG A 66 13.13 -0.38 -0.87
CA ARG A 66 13.74 -1.29 0.11
C ARG A 66 12.66 -1.93 0.96
N GLU A 67 12.81 -3.22 1.21
CA GLU A 67 11.98 -3.93 2.19
C GLU A 67 12.27 -3.40 3.59
N TRP A 68 11.22 -3.28 4.40
CA TRP A 68 11.28 -2.85 5.78
C TRP A 68 10.85 -4.01 6.68
N ASP A 69 11.57 -4.20 7.79
CA ASP A 69 11.30 -5.16 8.86
C ASP A 69 10.98 -4.36 10.15
N PRO A 70 9.85 -4.62 10.86
CA PRO A 70 9.00 -5.81 10.82
C PRO A 70 8.03 -5.90 9.62
N GLY A 71 7.95 -4.86 8.79
CA GLY A 71 7.06 -4.78 7.64
C GLY A 71 5.59 -4.58 8.05
N LEU A 72 4.82 -3.89 7.21
CA LEU A 72 3.38 -3.71 7.42
C LEU A 72 2.59 -4.42 6.32
N SER A 73 1.49 -5.07 6.72
CA SER A 73 0.58 -5.74 5.79
C SER A 73 -0.70 -4.94 5.62
N LEU A 74 -1.00 -4.56 4.38
CA LEU A 74 -2.26 -3.94 4.01
C LEU A 74 -3.17 -4.96 3.32
N THR A 75 -4.43 -5.00 3.73
CA THR A 75 -5.46 -5.85 3.12
C THR A 75 -6.36 -5.00 2.22
N TYR A 76 -6.38 -5.32 0.93
CA TYR A 76 -7.25 -4.71 -0.05
C TYR A 76 -8.37 -5.69 -0.42
N GLY A 77 -9.58 -5.17 -0.63
CA GLY A 77 -10.74 -5.99 -0.97
C GLY A 77 -11.76 -5.24 -1.80
N PHE A 78 -12.61 -5.99 -2.49
CA PHE A 78 -13.77 -5.47 -3.18
C PHE A 78 -14.98 -5.57 -2.26
N LEU A 79 -15.67 -4.46 -2.07
CA LEU A 79 -16.90 -4.41 -1.29
C LEU A 79 -18.09 -4.49 -2.25
N TYR A 80 -18.99 -5.43 -1.97
CA TYR A 80 -20.24 -5.58 -2.69
C TYR A 80 -21.40 -5.27 -1.77
N SER A 81 -22.49 -4.75 -2.34
CA SER A 81 -23.73 -4.58 -1.58
C SER A 81 -24.22 -5.94 -1.09
N SER A 82 -24.63 -6.04 0.17
CA SER A 82 -25.31 -7.23 0.68
C SER A 82 -26.74 -7.36 0.20
N ALA A 83 -27.35 -6.28 -0.31
CA ALA A 83 -28.75 -6.25 -0.74
C ALA A 83 -28.96 -6.91 -2.11
N HIS A 84 -27.93 -6.94 -2.96
CA HIS A 84 -28.03 -7.42 -4.33
C HIS A 84 -26.80 -8.23 -4.69
N LEU A 85 -27.01 -9.36 -5.37
CA LEU A 85 -25.91 -10.12 -5.94
C LEU A 85 -25.16 -9.27 -6.98
N PRO A 86 -23.81 -9.29 -6.99
CA PRO A 86 -23.04 -8.57 -7.99
C PRO A 86 -23.35 -9.14 -9.38
N LEU A 87 -23.57 -8.23 -10.35
CA LEU A 87 -23.79 -8.61 -11.74
C LEU A 87 -22.56 -9.34 -12.30
N SER A 88 -22.77 -10.23 -13.27
CA SER A 88 -21.74 -11.12 -13.82
C SER A 88 -20.37 -10.48 -14.12
N PRO A 89 -20.21 -9.25 -14.66
CA PRO A 89 -18.88 -8.72 -14.93
C PRO A 89 -18.15 -8.21 -13.68
N VAL A 90 -18.85 -8.00 -12.56
CA VAL A 90 -18.28 -7.37 -11.37
C VAL A 90 -17.31 -8.29 -10.63
N PRO A 91 -17.65 -9.56 -10.30
CA PRO A 91 -16.70 -10.49 -9.68
C PRO A 91 -15.54 -10.83 -10.62
N GLU A 92 -15.80 -10.94 -11.92
CA GLU A 92 -14.75 -11.20 -12.92
C GLU A 92 -13.73 -10.06 -12.97
N PHE A 93 -14.20 -8.81 -12.98
CA PHE A 93 -13.32 -7.64 -12.90
C PHE A 93 -12.48 -7.64 -11.63
N ALA A 94 -13.06 -7.95 -10.48
CA ALA A 94 -12.34 -8.03 -9.22
C ALA A 94 -11.22 -9.08 -9.25
N GLU A 95 -11.49 -10.27 -9.80
CA GLU A 95 -10.47 -11.31 -10.00
C GLU A 95 -9.35 -10.84 -10.94
N ILE A 96 -9.68 -10.16 -12.04
CA ILE A 96 -8.69 -9.59 -12.97
C ILE A 96 -7.80 -8.57 -12.27
N VAL A 97 -8.37 -7.66 -11.47
CA VAL A 97 -7.60 -6.67 -10.72
C VAL A 97 -6.70 -7.36 -9.70
N ALA A 98 -7.22 -8.30 -8.92
CA ALA A 98 -6.44 -9.04 -7.93
C ALA A 98 -5.25 -9.79 -8.58
N ALA A 99 -5.52 -10.49 -9.68
CA ALA A 99 -4.49 -11.21 -10.44
C ALA A 99 -3.46 -10.26 -11.04
N THR A 100 -3.87 -9.10 -11.56
CA THR A 100 -2.98 -8.07 -12.12
C THR A 100 -2.07 -7.50 -11.04
N THR A 101 -2.62 -7.17 -9.88
CA THR A 101 -1.86 -6.68 -8.72
C THR A 101 -0.81 -7.69 -8.26
N LYS A 102 -1.15 -8.99 -8.20
CA LYS A 102 -0.20 -10.06 -7.90
C LYS A 102 0.91 -10.17 -8.95
N LYS A 103 0.59 -10.00 -10.24
CA LYS A 103 1.59 -9.99 -11.33
C LYS A 103 2.55 -8.79 -11.22
N LEU A 104 2.05 -7.62 -10.82
CA LEU A 104 2.86 -6.40 -10.67
C LEU A 104 3.84 -6.47 -9.50
N SER A 105 3.47 -7.16 -8.41
CA SER A 105 4.31 -7.29 -7.22
C SER A 105 4.22 -8.70 -6.61
N PRO A 106 4.81 -9.72 -7.28
CA PRO A 106 4.61 -11.12 -6.90
C PRO A 106 5.19 -11.48 -5.53
N LYS A 107 6.20 -10.75 -5.05
CA LYS A 107 6.82 -10.97 -3.74
C LYS A 107 6.03 -10.34 -2.59
N HIS A 108 5.38 -9.19 -2.82
CA HIS A 108 4.76 -8.40 -1.75
C HIS A 108 3.24 -8.54 -1.68
N VAL A 109 2.60 -9.05 -2.74
CA VAL A 109 1.15 -9.24 -2.77
C VAL A 109 0.81 -10.70 -2.49
N ARG A 110 -0.07 -10.96 -1.52
CA ARG A 110 -0.67 -12.28 -1.30
C ARG A 110 -2.15 -12.20 -1.62
N LEU A 111 -2.63 -13.10 -2.49
CA LEU A 111 -4.05 -13.24 -2.74
C LEU A 111 -4.71 -13.92 -1.54
N ILE A 112 -5.72 -13.26 -0.97
CA ILE A 112 -6.56 -13.80 0.09
C ILE A 112 -7.89 -14.14 -0.56
N ARG A 113 -8.30 -15.40 -0.48
CA ARG A 113 -9.65 -15.82 -0.91
C ARG A 113 -10.49 -15.98 0.32
N ASP A 114 -11.60 -15.24 0.37
CA ASP A 114 -12.61 -15.49 1.38
C ASP A 114 -13.39 -16.75 0.99
N THR A 115 -13.43 -17.75 1.88
CA THR A 115 -14.19 -18.99 1.64
C THR A 115 -15.69 -18.79 1.81
N ASN A 116 -16.13 -17.58 2.20
CA ASN A 116 -17.52 -17.28 2.54
C ASN A 116 -18.31 -16.54 1.44
N THR A 117 -17.72 -16.30 0.26
CA THR A 117 -18.44 -15.67 -0.85
C THR A 117 -19.33 -16.73 -1.53
N PRO A 118 -20.66 -16.55 -1.61
CA PRO A 118 -21.54 -17.50 -2.29
C PRO A 118 -21.12 -17.60 -3.75
N ARG A 119 -20.80 -18.82 -4.19
CA ARG A 119 -20.62 -19.11 -5.62
C ARG A 119 -21.98 -18.86 -6.28
N ALA A 120 -22.01 -17.95 -7.26
CA ALA A 120 -23.13 -17.82 -8.17
C ALA A 120 -23.37 -19.12 -8.94
#